data_AF-A0ABD2RX21-F1
#
_entry.id   AF-A0ABD2RX21-F1
#
_cell.length_a   1.000
_cell.length_b   1.000
_cell.length_c   1.000
_cell.angle_alpha   90.00
_cell.angle_beta   90.00
_cell.angle_gamma   90.00
#
_symmetry.space_group_name_H-M   'P 1'
#
loop_
_entity.id
_entity.type
_entity.pdbx_description
1 polymer ?
#
loop_
_entity_poly.entity_id
_entity_poly.type
_entity_poly.pdbx_seq_one_letter_code
_entity_poly.pdbx_strand_id
1 'polypeptide(L)'
;MGCPRSFSISGGMGAALLSKPELIHDILTTLRRNLDVPITCKIRLLKYPQDTVELARRIETTGVSALAVHGRKVPDRPRDPAKWDEIADVAAALSIPVIANGDVFEYEDFQRIRDATDASSVMVARGAIWNASIFSSEGKIPWEDVKREYVRKSILWDNDIKSTKHTLKEMIAHYSSLGLPEGLAVIKSDTLADLAKLYGEEEYYEYVSESRRKQMT
;
A
#
# COMPACT_ATOMS: atom_id res chain seq x y z
N MET A 1 3.97 8.50 8.66
CA MET A 1 3.29 9.13 9.81
C MET A 1 1.77 8.94 9.79
N GLY A 2 1.24 7.77 9.39
CA GLY A 2 -0.21 7.59 9.25
C GLY A 2 -0.76 6.24 9.72
N CYS A 3 0.06 5.39 10.32
CA CYS A 3 -0.36 4.08 10.83
C CYS A 3 -1.16 4.25 12.14
N PRO A 4 -2.45 3.85 12.19
CA PRO A 4 -3.28 3.99 13.39
C PRO A 4 -3.25 2.73 14.29
N ARG A 5 -2.40 1.74 13.99
CA ARG A 5 -2.34 0.49 14.76
C ARG A 5 -1.82 0.75 16.17
N SER A 6 -2.40 0.08 17.15
CA SER A 6 -2.07 0.25 18.58
C SER A 6 -0.57 0.14 18.85
N PHE A 7 0.10 -0.90 18.31
CA PHE A 7 1.54 -1.10 18.50
C PHE A 7 2.38 0.06 17.96
N SER A 8 1.95 0.67 16.85
CA SER A 8 2.64 1.82 16.26
C SER A 8 2.45 3.05 17.14
N ILE A 9 1.22 3.28 17.61
CA ILE A 9 0.88 4.44 18.45
C ILE A 9 1.60 4.35 19.80
N SER A 10 1.56 3.19 20.46
CA SER A 10 2.24 2.97 21.73
C SER A 10 3.75 3.14 21.63
N GLY A 11 4.34 2.79 20.48
CA GLY A 11 5.75 3.02 20.18
C GLY A 11 6.11 4.46 19.78
N GLY A 12 5.15 5.40 19.77
CA GLY A 12 5.39 6.78 19.33
C GLY A 12 5.61 6.93 17.82
N MET A 13 5.26 5.92 17.03
CA MET A 13 5.42 5.86 15.58
C MET A 13 4.08 6.08 14.85
N GLY A 14 4.14 6.21 13.52
CA GLY A 14 2.94 6.24 12.70
C GLY A 14 2.09 7.48 12.99
N ALA A 15 0.81 7.29 13.32
CA ALA A 15 -0.10 8.39 13.62
C ALA A 15 0.22 9.14 14.92
N ALA A 16 0.99 8.55 15.85
CA ALA A 16 1.41 9.24 17.07
C ALA A 16 2.37 10.42 16.80
N LEU A 17 3.03 10.44 15.64
CA LEU A 17 3.87 11.56 15.22
C LEU A 17 3.05 12.80 14.84
N LEU A 18 1.78 12.63 14.46
CA LEU A 18 0.93 13.73 13.97
C LEU A 18 0.68 14.81 15.04
N SER A 19 0.79 14.46 16.33
CA SER A 19 0.72 15.41 17.44
C SER A 19 2.09 15.95 17.87
N LYS A 20 3.16 15.68 17.11
CA LYS A 20 4.54 16.08 17.41
C LYS A 20 5.22 16.71 16.18
N PRO A 21 4.77 17.88 15.70
CA PRO A 21 5.30 18.50 14.48
C PRO A 21 6.81 18.73 14.50
N GLU A 22 7.36 19.15 15.65
CA GLU A 22 8.81 19.37 15.80
C GLU A 22 9.61 18.08 15.60
N LEU A 23 9.13 16.95 16.16
CA LEU A 23 9.77 15.65 15.96
C LEU A 23 9.68 15.19 14.50
N ILE A 24 8.56 15.47 13.81
CA ILE A 24 8.43 15.20 12.37
C ILE A 24 9.51 15.99 11.61
N HIS A 25 9.63 17.28 11.91
CA HIS A 25 10.60 18.16 11.28
C HIS A 25 12.03 17.67 11.47
N ASP A 26 12.40 17.31 12.70
CA ASP A 26 13.73 16.79 13.04
C ASP A 26 14.06 15.48 12.32
N ILE A 27 13.12 14.54 12.28
CA ILE A 27 13.29 13.26 11.57
C ILE A 27 13.54 13.51 10.07
N LEU A 28 12.67 14.30 9.44
CA LEU A 28 12.73 14.54 8.00
C LEU A 28 13.98 15.31 7.60
N THR A 29 14.33 16.37 8.34
CA THR A 29 15.55 17.15 8.10
C THR A 29 16.79 16.29 8.28
N THR A 30 16.81 15.42 9.30
CA THR A 30 17.92 14.49 9.52
C THR A 30 18.07 13.50 8.36
N LEU A 31 16.97 12.91 7.88
CA LEU A 31 17.01 12.01 6.71
C LEU A 31 17.47 12.76 5.46
N ARG A 32 16.91 13.94 5.20
CA ARG A 32 17.22 14.76 4.02
C ARG A 32 18.68 15.20 3.95
N ARG A 33 19.30 15.45 5.11
CA ARG A 33 20.71 15.83 5.23
C ARG A 33 21.68 14.66 4.98
N ASN A 34 21.28 13.43 5.29
CA ASN A 34 22.20 12.29 5.36
C ASN A 34 21.99 11.23 4.26
N LEU A 35 20.99 11.41 3.40
CA LEU A 35 20.67 10.45 2.35
C LEU A 35 20.62 11.14 0.98
N ASP A 36 21.22 10.50 -0.02
CA ASP A 36 21.24 10.97 -1.41
C ASP A 36 20.00 10.53 -2.23
N VAL A 37 19.05 9.87 -1.57
CA VAL A 37 17.80 9.42 -2.19
C VAL A 37 16.63 10.36 -1.83
N PRO A 38 15.61 10.51 -2.71
CA PRO A 38 14.43 11.32 -2.42
C PRO A 38 13.72 10.87 -1.14
N ILE A 39 13.49 11.81 -0.22
CA ILE A 39 12.76 11.56 1.02
C ILE A 39 11.31 11.98 0.82
N THR A 40 10.38 11.06 1.08
CA THR A 40 8.93 11.33 1.06
C THR A 40 8.33 10.95 2.39
N CYS A 41 7.12 11.43 2.68
CA CYS A 41 6.36 10.95 3.82
C CYS A 41 4.88 10.78 3.52
N LYS A 42 4.21 10.02 4.39
CA LYS A 42 2.78 9.73 4.29
C LYS A 42 2.07 10.05 5.59
N ILE A 43 1.05 10.90 5.52
CA ILE A 43 0.24 11.33 6.66
C ILE A 43 -1.21 10.84 6.55
N ARG A 44 -1.96 11.03 7.64
CA ARG A 44 -3.43 11.01 7.69
C ARG A 44 -3.91 12.43 8.00
N LEU A 45 -5.18 12.71 7.71
CA LEU A 45 -5.81 13.98 8.08
C LEU A 45 -5.85 14.17 9.60
N LEU A 46 -5.68 15.41 10.05
CA LEU A 46 -5.89 15.81 11.44
C LEU A 46 -7.37 16.03 11.73
N LYS A 47 -7.70 16.40 12.97
CA LYS A 47 -9.08 16.65 13.39
C LYS A 47 -9.73 17.75 12.55
N TYR A 48 -8.99 18.84 12.33
CA TYR A 48 -9.45 20.00 11.57
C TYR A 48 -8.63 20.18 10.28
N PRO A 49 -9.27 20.52 9.14
CA PRO A 49 -8.59 20.66 7.85
C PRO A 49 -7.40 21.63 7.88
N GLN A 50 -7.57 22.79 8.52
CA GLN A 50 -6.52 23.81 8.61
C GLN A 50 -5.26 23.33 9.35
N ASP A 51 -5.41 22.45 10.34
CA ASP A 51 -4.27 21.89 11.06
C ASP A 51 -3.49 20.93 10.14
N THR A 52 -4.20 20.18 9.28
CA THR A 52 -3.58 19.31 8.28
C THR A 52 -2.75 20.12 7.30
N VAL A 53 -3.29 21.24 6.81
CA VAL A 53 -2.60 22.16 5.90
C VAL A 53 -1.36 22.76 6.57
N GLU A 54 -1.48 23.23 7.81
CA GLU A 54 -0.34 23.79 8.57
C GLU A 54 0.75 22.74 8.80
N LEU A 55 0.39 21.52 9.19
CA LEU A 55 1.35 20.41 9.32
C LEU A 55 2.02 20.10 7.98
N ALA A 56 1.27 20.09 6.88
CA ALA A 56 1.79 19.81 5.55
C ALA A 56 2.81 20.87 5.10
N ARG A 57 2.55 22.17 5.35
CA ARG A 57 3.50 23.26 5.07
C ARG A 57 4.78 23.11 5.88
N ARG A 58 4.69 22.77 7.17
CA ARG A 58 5.87 22.49 8.01
C ARG A 58 6.66 21.28 7.53
N ILE A 59 5.99 20.26 6.99
CA ILE A 59 6.66 19.11 6.38
C ILE A 59 7.41 19.55 5.12
N GLU A 60 6.80 20.38 4.26
CA GLU A 60 7.44 20.88 3.04
C GLU A 60 8.75 21.63 3.32
N THR A 61 8.82 22.43 4.39
CA THR A 61 10.06 23.17 4.73
C THR A 61 11.26 22.27 5.06
N THR A 62 11.03 20.98 5.34
CA THR A 62 12.11 20.00 5.58
C THR A 62 12.80 19.55 4.28
N GLY A 63 12.26 19.93 3.11
CA GLY A 63 12.82 19.57 1.81
C GLY A 63 12.48 18.16 1.34
N VAL A 64 11.35 17.58 1.79
CA VAL A 64 10.83 16.33 1.25
C VAL A 64 10.43 16.50 -0.22
N SER A 65 10.60 15.43 -1.01
CA SER A 65 10.35 15.45 -2.45
C SER A 65 8.88 15.29 -2.82
N ALA A 66 8.04 14.72 -1.94
CA ALA A 66 6.60 14.58 -2.12
C ALA A 66 5.91 14.25 -0.78
N LEU A 67 4.62 14.58 -0.69
CA LEU A 67 3.77 14.26 0.46
C LEU A 67 2.58 13.39 0.02
N ALA A 68 2.48 12.18 0.57
CA ALA A 68 1.28 11.35 0.42
C ALA A 68 0.27 11.63 1.54
N VAL A 69 -0.98 11.94 1.17
CA VAL A 69 -2.05 12.24 2.12
C VAL A 69 -3.13 11.16 2.03
N HIS A 70 -3.31 10.40 3.11
CA HIS A 70 -4.51 9.56 3.23
C HIS A 70 -5.67 10.44 3.67
N GLY A 71 -6.72 10.54 2.85
CA GLY A 71 -7.95 11.30 3.10
C GLY A 71 -8.82 10.78 4.26
N ARG A 72 -8.24 10.12 5.25
CA ARG A 72 -8.92 9.66 6.46
C ARG A 72 -8.22 10.20 7.69
N LYS A 73 -9.01 10.55 8.70
CA LYS A 73 -8.51 10.90 10.04
C LYS A 73 -8.02 9.64 10.74
N VAL A 74 -7.27 9.78 11.82
CA VAL A 74 -6.78 8.64 12.62
C VAL A 74 -7.90 7.69 13.10
N PRO A 75 -9.04 8.19 13.63
CA PRO A 75 -10.13 7.30 14.10
C PRO A 75 -10.95 6.68 12.97
N ASP A 76 -10.91 7.25 11.76
CA ASP A 76 -11.69 6.79 10.61
C ASP A 76 -11.31 5.36 10.22
N ARG A 77 -12.33 4.55 9.98
CA ARG A 77 -12.27 3.16 9.56
C ARG A 77 -12.34 3.06 8.03
N PRO A 78 -12.00 1.89 7.45
CA PRO A 78 -12.06 1.67 6.01
C PRO A 78 -13.45 1.88 5.38
N ARG A 79 -14.52 1.81 6.17
CA ARG A 79 -15.92 2.08 5.76
C ARG A 79 -16.25 3.57 5.66
N ASP A 80 -15.51 4.41 6.39
CA ASP A 80 -15.76 5.85 6.39
C ASP A 80 -15.11 6.42 5.12
N PRO A 81 -15.81 7.26 4.34
CA PRO A 81 -15.30 7.72 3.05
C PRO A 81 -14.03 8.57 3.20
N ALA A 82 -13.13 8.44 2.24
CA ALA A 82 -11.99 9.33 2.12
C ALA A 82 -12.47 10.76 1.77
N LYS A 83 -12.00 11.74 2.52
CA LYS A 83 -12.28 13.17 2.41
C LYS A 83 -11.30 13.77 1.41
N TRP A 84 -11.65 13.66 0.13
CA TRP A 84 -10.81 14.13 -0.98
C TRP A 84 -10.74 15.66 -1.06
N ASP A 85 -11.80 16.34 -0.62
CA ASP A 85 -11.82 17.78 -0.38
C ASP A 85 -10.69 18.24 0.57
N GLU A 86 -10.52 17.56 1.71
CA GLU A 86 -9.41 17.88 2.63
C GLU A 86 -8.01 17.55 2.03
N ILE A 87 -7.92 16.69 1.01
CA ILE A 87 -6.66 16.48 0.26
C ILE A 87 -6.44 17.64 -0.73
N ALA A 88 -7.49 18.14 -1.37
CA ALA A 88 -7.42 19.28 -2.28
C ALA A 88 -6.90 20.54 -1.56
N ASP A 89 -7.37 20.78 -0.33
CA ASP A 89 -6.86 21.87 0.51
C ASP A 89 -5.36 21.78 0.75
N VAL A 90 -4.82 20.56 0.90
CA VAL A 90 -3.38 20.33 1.06
C VAL A 90 -2.64 20.51 -0.26
N ALA A 91 -3.16 19.96 -1.36
CA ALA A 91 -2.55 20.09 -2.68
C ALA A 91 -2.42 21.56 -3.11
N ALA A 92 -3.47 22.35 -2.90
CA ALA A 92 -3.48 23.79 -3.20
C ALA A 92 -2.52 24.61 -2.32
N ALA A 93 -2.12 24.08 -1.16
CA ALA A 93 -1.31 24.80 -0.18
C ALA A 93 0.20 24.54 -0.30
N LEU A 94 0.62 23.52 -1.06
CA LEU A 94 2.02 23.11 -1.21
C LEU A 94 2.54 23.38 -2.62
N SER A 95 3.86 23.54 -2.73
CA SER A 95 4.59 23.61 -4.00
C SER A 95 5.19 22.26 -4.42
N ILE A 96 5.38 21.33 -3.48
CA ILE A 96 5.83 19.95 -3.75
C ILE A 96 4.67 19.05 -4.24
N PRO A 97 4.98 17.96 -4.98
CA PRO A 97 3.95 17.00 -5.40
C PRO A 97 3.18 16.38 -4.22
N VAL A 98 1.85 16.43 -4.31
CA VAL A 98 0.95 15.73 -3.39
C VAL A 98 0.45 14.43 -4.03
N ILE A 99 0.46 13.34 -3.25
CA ILE A 99 0.00 12.02 -3.65
C ILE A 99 -1.28 11.68 -2.88
N ALA A 100 -2.43 11.74 -3.55
CA ALA A 100 -3.71 11.43 -2.94
C ALA A 100 -3.82 9.92 -2.64
N ASN A 101 -4.32 9.56 -1.46
CA ASN A 101 -4.53 8.17 -1.06
C ASN A 101 -5.88 8.00 -0.36
N GLY A 102 -6.61 6.94 -0.74
CA GLY A 102 -7.87 6.56 -0.12
C GLY A 102 -8.96 6.34 -1.15
N ASP A 103 -9.59 5.18 -1.08
CA ASP A 103 -10.73 4.77 -1.92
C ASP A 103 -10.45 4.72 -3.42
N VAL A 104 -9.31 4.10 -3.75
CA VAL A 104 -8.92 3.72 -5.12
C VAL A 104 -9.21 2.22 -5.30
N PHE A 105 -10.15 1.87 -6.16
CA PHE A 105 -10.63 0.49 -6.36
C PHE A 105 -10.80 0.09 -7.83
N GLU A 106 -10.94 1.06 -8.73
CA GLU A 106 -10.99 0.88 -10.19
C GLU A 106 -9.91 1.71 -10.89
N TYR A 107 -9.62 1.44 -12.16
CA TYR A 107 -8.64 2.20 -12.94
C TYR A 107 -9.10 3.65 -13.16
N GLU A 108 -10.39 3.86 -13.30
CA GLU A 108 -11.00 5.19 -13.50
C GLU A 108 -10.88 6.07 -12.24
N ASP A 109 -10.72 5.45 -11.05
CA ASP A 109 -10.54 6.20 -9.81
C ASP A 109 -9.26 7.02 -9.82
N PHE A 110 -8.22 6.61 -10.55
CA PHE A 110 -6.98 7.39 -10.65
C PHE A 110 -7.25 8.78 -11.23
N GLN A 111 -8.01 8.88 -12.32
CA GLN A 111 -8.36 10.17 -12.92
C GLN A 111 -9.36 10.93 -12.06
N ARG A 112 -10.43 10.25 -11.59
CA ARG A 112 -11.47 10.85 -10.75
C ARG A 112 -10.92 11.50 -9.48
N ILE A 113 -9.94 10.85 -8.85
CA ILE A 113 -9.29 11.39 -7.64
C ILE A 113 -8.40 12.56 -7.99
N ARG A 114 -7.63 12.49 -9.08
CA ARG A 114 -6.80 13.63 -9.51
C ARG A 114 -7.66 14.86 -9.79
N ASP A 115 -8.76 14.69 -10.50
CA ASP A 115 -9.69 15.79 -10.82
C ASP A 115 -10.32 16.39 -9.55
N ALA A 116 -10.64 15.55 -8.56
CA ALA A 116 -11.26 15.98 -7.30
C ALA A 116 -10.28 16.61 -6.30
N THR A 117 -8.98 16.31 -6.41
CA THR A 117 -7.97 16.68 -5.41
C THR A 117 -6.90 17.64 -5.93
N ASP A 118 -6.80 17.82 -7.24
CA ASP A 118 -5.67 18.47 -7.91
C ASP A 118 -4.29 17.88 -7.53
N ALA A 119 -4.29 16.65 -7.00
CA ALA A 119 -3.07 15.98 -6.60
C ALA A 119 -2.26 15.54 -7.83
N SER A 120 -0.93 15.62 -7.71
CA SER A 120 -0.01 15.25 -8.79
C SER A 120 -0.08 13.76 -9.12
N SER A 121 -0.43 12.92 -8.16
CA SER A 121 -0.49 11.45 -8.32
C SER A 121 -1.45 10.82 -7.33
N VAL A 122 -1.79 9.54 -7.56
CA VAL A 122 -2.68 8.75 -6.71
C VAL A 122 -1.99 7.47 -6.26
N MET A 123 -2.08 7.16 -4.97
CA MET A 123 -1.57 5.95 -4.35
C MET A 123 -2.73 5.02 -4.01
N VAL A 124 -2.68 3.79 -4.51
CA VAL A 124 -3.62 2.71 -4.20
C VAL A 124 -3.03 1.75 -3.15
N ALA A 125 -3.89 1.11 -2.36
CA ALA A 125 -3.50 0.04 -1.43
C ALA A 125 -4.44 -1.16 -1.52
N ARG A 126 -5.69 -1.03 -1.05
CA ARG A 126 -6.67 -2.13 -1.04
C ARG A 126 -7.03 -2.63 -2.45
N GLY A 127 -7.27 -1.73 -3.41
CA GLY A 127 -7.53 -2.16 -4.78
C GLY A 127 -6.41 -3.06 -5.34
N ALA A 128 -5.15 -2.67 -5.09
CA ALA A 128 -3.98 -3.41 -5.56
C ALA A 128 -3.76 -4.77 -4.87
N ILE A 129 -4.06 -4.89 -3.56
CA ILE A 129 -3.95 -6.20 -2.89
C ILE A 129 -5.01 -7.18 -3.37
N TRP A 130 -6.22 -6.69 -3.71
CA TRP A 130 -7.29 -7.54 -4.23
C TRP A 130 -7.02 -7.94 -5.68
N ASN A 131 -6.63 -6.97 -6.51
CA ASN A 131 -6.31 -7.23 -7.91
C ASN A 131 -5.26 -6.22 -8.40
N ALA A 132 -4.02 -6.69 -8.55
CA ALA A 132 -2.90 -5.86 -8.99
C ALA A 132 -3.05 -5.35 -10.43
N SER A 133 -3.94 -5.92 -11.25
CA SER A 133 -4.24 -5.38 -12.59
C SER A 133 -5.03 -4.08 -12.55
N ILE A 134 -5.39 -3.55 -11.38
CA ILE A 134 -5.94 -2.19 -11.23
C ILE A 134 -5.06 -1.11 -11.86
N PHE A 135 -3.76 -1.37 -12.05
CA PHE A 135 -2.85 -0.45 -12.73
C PHE A 135 -2.90 -0.53 -14.26
N SER A 136 -3.59 -1.52 -14.83
CA SER A 136 -3.67 -1.74 -16.27
C SER A 136 -4.72 -0.83 -16.90
N SER A 137 -4.30 -0.03 -17.88
CA SER A 137 -5.22 0.74 -18.73
C SER A 137 -6.01 -0.13 -19.70
N GLU A 138 -5.60 -1.38 -19.90
CA GLU A 138 -6.28 -2.35 -20.78
C GLU A 138 -7.46 -3.05 -20.08
N GLY A 139 -7.68 -2.73 -18.81
CA GLY A 139 -8.74 -3.29 -17.98
C GLY A 139 -8.25 -4.32 -16.97
N LYS A 140 -9.15 -4.67 -16.05
CA LYS A 140 -8.90 -5.66 -15.01
C LYS A 140 -8.85 -7.06 -15.61
N ILE A 141 -7.82 -7.81 -15.25
CA ILE A 141 -7.73 -9.24 -15.54
C ILE A 141 -8.48 -10.03 -14.44
N PRO A 142 -8.98 -11.24 -14.74
CA PRO A 142 -9.61 -12.11 -13.75
C PRO A 142 -8.73 -12.32 -12.51
N TRP A 143 -9.32 -12.23 -11.32
CA TRP A 143 -8.57 -12.32 -10.06
C TRP A 143 -7.95 -13.72 -9.85
N GLU A 144 -8.51 -14.75 -10.49
CA GLU A 144 -7.93 -16.09 -10.57
C GLU A 144 -6.55 -16.07 -11.24
N ASP A 145 -6.43 -15.36 -12.37
CA ASP A 145 -5.16 -15.23 -13.10
C ASP A 145 -4.15 -14.40 -12.31
N VAL A 146 -4.61 -13.35 -11.60
CA VAL A 146 -3.76 -12.55 -10.71
C VAL A 146 -3.18 -13.40 -9.58
N LYS A 147 -4.00 -14.22 -8.92
CA LYS A 147 -3.53 -15.13 -7.86
C LYS A 147 -2.48 -16.10 -8.39
N ARG A 148 -2.74 -16.70 -9.56
CA ARG A 148 -1.83 -17.64 -10.20
C ARG A 148 -0.48 -16.98 -10.51
N GLU A 149 -0.48 -15.79 -11.11
CA GLU A 149 0.75 -15.04 -11.37
C GLU A 149 1.45 -14.60 -10.06
N TYR A 150 0.69 -14.23 -9.03
CA TYR A 150 1.25 -13.92 -7.71
C TYR A 150 1.94 -15.13 -7.07
N VAL A 151 1.38 -16.34 -7.21
CA VAL A 151 2.03 -17.59 -6.79
C VAL A 151 3.33 -17.80 -7.57
N ARG A 152 3.31 -17.63 -8.90
CA ARG A 152 4.53 -17.70 -9.73
C ARG A 152 5.60 -16.71 -9.26
N LYS A 153 5.25 -15.44 -8.99
CA LYS A 153 6.20 -14.47 -8.43
C LYS A 153 6.71 -14.86 -7.05
N SER A 154 5.85 -15.41 -6.20
CA SER A 154 6.22 -15.88 -4.86
C SER A 154 7.22 -17.04 -4.95
N ILE A 155 7.00 -17.97 -5.89
CA ILE A 155 7.94 -19.05 -6.23
C ILE A 155 9.25 -18.46 -6.73
N LEU A 156 9.21 -17.55 -7.72
CA LEU A 156 10.40 -16.95 -8.36
C LEU A 156 11.32 -16.20 -7.38
N TRP A 157 10.74 -15.56 -6.37
CA TRP A 157 11.47 -14.77 -5.37
C TRP A 157 11.68 -15.47 -4.02
N ASP A 158 11.29 -16.74 -3.91
CA ASP A 158 11.41 -17.53 -2.68
C ASP A 158 10.72 -16.86 -1.49
N ASN A 159 9.52 -16.32 -1.76
CA ASN A 159 8.82 -15.50 -0.80
C ASN A 159 8.31 -16.33 0.39
N ASP A 160 8.35 -15.75 1.59
CA ASP A 160 7.88 -16.42 2.80
C ASP A 160 6.43 -16.92 2.63
N ILE A 161 6.19 -18.17 3.03
CA ILE A 161 4.90 -18.83 2.87
C ILE A 161 3.80 -18.15 3.67
N LYS A 162 4.10 -17.62 4.86
CA LYS A 162 3.08 -16.95 5.70
C LYS A 162 2.60 -15.66 5.04
N SER A 163 3.53 -14.90 4.47
CA SER A 163 3.28 -13.66 3.73
C SER A 163 2.53 -13.94 2.42
N THR A 164 2.95 -14.95 1.67
CA THR A 164 2.26 -15.42 0.45
C THR A 164 0.81 -15.80 0.75
N LYS A 165 0.59 -16.63 1.78
CA LYS A 165 -0.76 -17.02 2.23
C LYS A 165 -1.58 -15.82 2.69
N HIS A 166 -0.97 -14.83 3.34
CA HIS A 166 -1.72 -13.63 3.77
C HIS A 166 -2.31 -12.89 2.58
N THR A 167 -1.50 -12.59 1.56
CA THR A 167 -1.97 -11.90 0.35
C THR A 167 -3.04 -12.71 -0.39
N LEU A 168 -2.83 -14.02 -0.59
CA LEU A 168 -3.84 -14.88 -1.22
C LEU A 168 -5.17 -14.89 -0.45
N LYS A 169 -5.11 -14.91 0.89
CA LYS A 169 -6.32 -14.83 1.72
C LYS A 169 -7.03 -13.48 1.59
N GLU A 170 -6.31 -12.36 1.44
CA GLU A 170 -6.92 -11.05 1.21
C GLU A 170 -7.61 -10.99 -0.16
N MET A 171 -7.02 -11.58 -1.20
CA MET A 171 -7.65 -11.71 -2.52
C MET A 171 -8.92 -12.58 -2.45
N ILE A 172 -8.84 -13.76 -1.83
CA ILE A 172 -9.96 -14.71 -1.70
C ILE A 172 -11.08 -14.13 -0.84
N ALA A 173 -10.76 -13.50 0.29
CA ALA A 173 -11.76 -12.93 1.19
C ALA A 173 -12.52 -11.75 0.55
N HIS A 174 -11.94 -11.09 -0.47
CA HIS A 174 -12.60 -10.02 -1.19
C HIS A 174 -13.57 -10.53 -2.27
N TYR A 175 -13.14 -11.51 -3.08
CA TYR A 175 -13.92 -12.00 -4.24
C TYR A 175 -14.76 -13.25 -3.95
N SER A 176 -14.47 -13.96 -2.85
CA SER A 176 -15.05 -15.28 -2.53
C SER A 176 -15.12 -15.47 -1.01
N SER A 177 -14.84 -16.68 -0.51
CA SER A 177 -14.86 -17.00 0.92
C SER A 177 -13.70 -17.91 1.32
N LEU A 178 -13.08 -17.61 2.46
CA LEU A 178 -12.04 -18.45 3.05
C LEU A 178 -12.56 -19.81 3.54
N GLY A 179 -13.88 -19.97 3.69
CA GLY A 179 -14.50 -21.24 4.07
C GLY A 179 -14.73 -22.20 2.90
N LEU A 180 -14.51 -21.74 1.66
CA LEU A 180 -14.64 -22.58 0.46
C LEU A 180 -13.36 -23.40 0.23
N PRO A 181 -13.42 -24.45 -0.64
CA PRO A 181 -12.31 -25.39 -0.83
C PRO A 181 -10.96 -24.73 -1.09
N GLU A 182 -10.91 -23.70 -1.95
CA GLU A 182 -9.67 -22.97 -2.24
C GLU A 182 -9.11 -22.27 -0.99
N GLY A 183 -9.95 -21.53 -0.26
CA GLY A 183 -9.52 -20.82 0.95
C GLY A 183 -8.98 -21.77 2.02
N LEU A 184 -9.66 -22.90 2.23
CA LEU A 184 -9.22 -23.95 3.15
C LEU A 184 -7.91 -24.60 2.68
N ALA A 185 -7.73 -24.80 1.37
CA ALA A 185 -6.49 -25.34 0.82
C ALA A 185 -5.32 -24.39 1.04
N VAL A 186 -5.48 -23.09 0.74
CA VAL A 186 -4.46 -22.05 1.02
C VAL A 186 -4.11 -22.02 2.51
N ILE A 187 -5.10 -22.14 3.41
CA ILE A 187 -4.85 -22.17 4.86
C ILE A 187 -4.01 -23.39 5.27
N LYS A 188 -4.21 -24.53 4.62
CA LYS A 188 -3.49 -25.80 4.91
C LYS A 188 -2.11 -25.91 4.26
N SER A 189 -1.81 -25.15 3.21
CA SER A 189 -0.49 -25.18 2.56
C SER A 189 0.63 -24.77 3.52
N ASP A 190 1.70 -25.57 3.60
CA ASP A 190 2.85 -25.31 4.47
C ASP A 190 4.08 -24.83 3.69
N THR A 191 4.08 -25.02 2.36
CA THR A 191 5.19 -24.66 1.47
C THR A 191 4.72 -23.95 0.20
N LEU A 192 5.66 -23.33 -0.53
CA LEU A 192 5.37 -22.80 -1.87
C LEU A 192 5.08 -23.93 -2.87
N ALA A 193 5.59 -25.15 -2.66
CA ALA A 193 5.26 -26.31 -3.47
C ALA A 193 3.79 -26.73 -3.32
N ASP A 194 3.23 -26.65 -2.11
CA ASP A 194 1.79 -26.91 -1.88
C ASP A 194 0.92 -25.89 -2.62
N LEU A 195 1.33 -24.62 -2.61
CA LEU A 195 0.63 -23.57 -3.36
C LEU A 195 0.83 -23.75 -4.87
N ALA A 196 2.02 -24.12 -5.33
CA ALA A 196 2.27 -24.43 -6.73
C ALA A 196 1.28 -25.50 -7.20
N LYS A 197 1.16 -26.60 -6.45
CA LYS A 197 0.20 -27.66 -6.71
C LYS A 197 -1.26 -27.20 -6.70
N LEU A 198 -1.64 -26.37 -5.73
CA LEU A 198 -3.00 -25.85 -5.64
C LEU A 198 -3.39 -25.02 -6.89
N TYR A 199 -2.44 -24.28 -7.46
CA TYR A 199 -2.67 -23.36 -8.57
C TYR A 199 -2.18 -23.90 -9.93
N GLY A 200 -1.78 -25.17 -10.03
CA GLY A 200 -1.33 -25.80 -11.28
C GLY A 200 0.00 -25.26 -11.81
N GLU A 201 0.93 -24.97 -10.90
CA GLU A 201 2.25 -24.35 -11.14
C GLU A 201 3.42 -25.25 -10.74
N GLU A 202 3.21 -26.57 -10.61
CA GLU A 202 4.25 -27.52 -10.20
C GLU A 202 5.46 -27.51 -11.13
N GLU A 203 5.25 -27.59 -12.44
CA GLU A 203 6.34 -27.58 -13.43
C GLU A 203 7.17 -26.29 -13.33
N TYR A 204 6.50 -25.16 -13.06
CA TYR A 204 7.19 -23.88 -12.87
C TYR A 204 8.00 -23.86 -11.57
N TYR A 205 7.45 -24.41 -10.49
CA TYR A 205 8.16 -24.56 -9.21
C TYR A 205 9.43 -25.40 -9.37
N GLU A 206 9.34 -26.54 -10.06
CA GLU A 206 10.49 -27.41 -10.34
C GLU A 206 11.55 -26.69 -11.16
N TYR A 207 11.14 -26.04 -12.26
CA TYR A 207 12.04 -25.25 -13.12
C TYR A 207 12.82 -24.17 -12.34
N VAL A 208 12.13 -23.39 -11.51
CA VAL A 208 12.77 -22.34 -10.69
C VAL A 208 13.70 -22.95 -9.65
N SER A 209 13.28 -24.02 -8.98
CA SER A 209 14.06 -24.71 -7.94
C SER A 209 15.36 -25.31 -8.50
N GLU A 210 15.29 -25.94 -9.67
CA GLU A 210 16.46 -26.47 -10.36
C GLU A 210 17.43 -25.36 -10.78
N SER A 211 16.89 -24.26 -11.32
CA SER A 211 17.69 -23.12 -11.76
C SER A 211 18.46 -22.48 -10.61
N ARG A 212 17.86 -22.37 -9.42
CA ARG A 212 18.55 -21.90 -8.22
C ARG A 212 19.65 -22.85 -7.77
N ARG A 213 19.37 -24.16 -7.73
CA ARG A 213 20.36 -25.15 -7.33
C ARG A 213 21.63 -25.08 -8.21
N LYS A 214 21.46 -24.87 -9.52
CA LYS A 214 22.58 -24.71 -10.47
C LYS A 214 23.40 -23.44 -10.24
N GLN A 215 22.83 -22.37 -9.66
CA GLN A 215 23.56 -21.14 -9.35
C GLN A 215 24.37 -21.24 -8.04
N MET A 216 24.07 -22.22 -7.19
CA MET A 216 24.74 -22.43 -5.90
C MET A 216 25.86 -23.47 -5.96
N THR A 217 26.00 -24.17 -7.09
CA THR A 217 27.06 -25.17 -7.39
C THR A 217 28.11 -24.58 -8.31
#